data_AF-A0A9E1WWJ6-F1
#
_entry.id   AF-A0A9E1WWJ6-F1
#
_cell.length_a   1.000
_cell.length_b   1.000
_cell.length_c   1.000
_cell.angle_alpha   90.00
_cell.angle_beta   90.00
_cell.angle_gamma   90.00
#
_symmetry.space_group_name_H-M   'P 1'
#
loop_
_entity.id
_entity.type
_entity.pdbx_description
1 polymer ?
#
loop_
_entity_poly.entity_id
_entity_poly.type
_entity_poly.pdbx_seq_one_letter_code
_entity_poly.pdbx_strand_id
1 'polypeptide(L)' 'MSDIKITQDDLPPAAKRALAEAEARRKTAKNIEMPTELGGRDGPEPVRYGDWEKKGIAIDF' A
#
# COMPACT_ATOMS: atom_id res chain seq x y z
N MET A 1 -17.34 12.87 -2.17
CA MET A 1 -16.19 12.57 -3.05
C MET A 1 -16.54 11.27 -3.74
N SER A 2 -16.76 11.31 -5.06
CA SER A 2 -17.35 10.20 -5.81
C SER A 2 -16.41 9.00 -5.86
N ASP A 3 -16.88 7.85 -5.37
CA ASP A 3 -16.24 6.53 -5.52
C ASP A 3 -16.27 6.08 -6.99
N ILE A 4 -15.52 6.76 -7.85
CA ILE A 4 -15.31 6.31 -9.22
C ILE A 4 -14.24 5.22 -9.16
N LYS A 5 -14.68 3.97 -9.28
CA LYS A 5 -13.77 2.83 -9.45
C LYS A 5 -13.12 2.96 -10.83
N ILE A 6 -11.92 3.53 -10.89
CA ILE A 6 -11.10 3.58 -12.11
C ILE A 6 -10.83 2.12 -12.51
N THR A 7 -11.35 1.71 -13.66
CA THR A 7 -11.13 0.37 -14.19
C THR A 7 -9.71 0.30 -14.78
N GLN A 8 -9.13 -0.90 -14.88
CA GLN A 8 -7.77 -1.04 -15.42
C GLN A 8 -7.66 -0.51 -16.86
N ASP A 9 -8.75 -0.48 -17.60
CA ASP A 9 -8.79 0.01 -18.98
C ASP A 9 -8.66 1.54 -19.06
N ASP A 10 -9.14 2.27 -18.05
CA ASP A 10 -9.09 3.73 -17.96
C ASP A 10 -7.72 4.27 -17.51
N LEU A 11 -6.77 3.39 -17.21
CA LEU A 11 -5.45 3.81 -16.72
C LEU A 11 -4.58 4.38 -17.84
N PRO A 12 -3.82 5.46 -17.56
CA PRO A 12 -2.84 5.97 -18.51
C PRO A 12 -1.79 4.89 -18.83
N PRO A 13 -1.17 4.94 -20.03
CA PRO A 13 -0.23 3.91 -20.47
C PRO A 13 0.96 3.74 -19.51
N ALA A 14 1.38 4.82 -18.84
CA ALA A 14 2.41 4.78 -17.82
C ALA A 14 2.01 3.93 -16.60
N ALA A 15 0.76 4.06 -16.12
CA ALA A 15 0.26 3.28 -14.99
C ALA A 15 0.14 1.79 -15.34
N LYS A 16 -0.30 1.47 -16.57
CA LYS A 16 -0.35 0.08 -17.07
C LYS A 16 1.03 -0.57 -17.08
N ARG A 17 2.06 0.16 -17.55
CA ARG A 17 3.46 -0.31 -17.54
C ARG A 17 3.99 -0.54 -16.12
N ALA A 18 3.75 0.42 -15.22
CA ALA A 18 4.18 0.32 -13.83
C ALA A 18 3.57 -0.90 -13.13
N LEU A 19 2.28 -1.18 -13.36
CA LEU A 19 1.61 -2.38 -12.84
C LEU A 19 2.20 -3.68 -13.40
N ALA A 20 2.45 -3.73 -14.72
CA ALA A 20 3.05 -4.90 -15.35
C ALA A 20 4.47 -5.19 -14.83
N GLU A 21 5.28 -4.15 -14.61
CA GLU A 21 6.62 -4.27 -14.03
C GLU A 21 6.58 -4.73 -12.57
N ALA A 22 5.66 -4.18 -11.77
CA ALA A 22 5.45 -4.61 -10.39
C ALA A 22 4.97 -6.08 -10.32
N GLU A 23 4.11 -6.50 -11.24
CA GLU A 23 3.69 -7.90 -11.34
C GLU A 23 4.84 -8.83 -11.73
N ALA A 24 5.68 -8.43 -12.69
CA ALA A 24 6.88 -9.19 -13.05
C ALA A 24 7.82 -9.36 -11.85
N ARG A 25 8.04 -8.28 -11.08
CA ARG A 25 8.82 -8.34 -9.82
C ARG A 25 8.21 -9.32 -8.81
N ARG A 26 6.90 -9.25 -8.59
CA ARG A 26 6.20 -10.17 -7.67
C ARG A 26 6.30 -11.63 -8.09
N LYS A 27 6.24 -11.94 -9.38
CA LYS A 27 6.41 -13.31 -9.90
C LYS A 27 7.81 -13.88 -9.65
N THR A 28 8.83 -13.02 -9.69
CA THR A 28 10.22 -13.42 -9.44
C THR A 28 10.62 -13.35 -7.96
N ALA A 29 9.85 -12.64 -7.15
CA ALA A 29 10.11 -12.51 -5.71
C ALA A 29 9.87 -13.86 -5.04
N LYS A 30 10.85 -14.32 -4.26
CA LYS A 30 10.66 -15.50 -3.42
C LYS A 30 9.64 -15.15 -2.34
N ASN A 31 8.68 -16.03 -2.12
CA ASN A 31 7.75 -15.90 -1.01
C ASN A 31 8.54 -16.10 0.29
N ILE A 32 8.85 -14.99 0.96
CA ILE A 32 9.43 -15.05 2.30
C ILE A 32 8.24 -15.18 3.24
N GLU A 33 8.08 -16.36 3.83
CA GLU A 33 7.12 -16.57 4.92
C GLU A 33 7.57 -15.72 6.11
N MET A 34 7.03 -14.50 6.20
CA MET A 34 7.16 -13.67 7.38
C MET A 34 6.14 -14.15 8.42
N PRO A 35 6.53 -14.25 9.69
CA PRO A 35 5.58 -14.54 10.75
C PRO A 35 4.48 -13.47 10.75
N THR A 36 3.23 -13.90 10.93
CA THR A 36 2.12 -12.98 11.09
C THR A 36 2.34 -12.12 12.33
N GLU A 37 2.28 -10.81 12.17
CA GLU A 37 2.30 -9.89 13.30
C GLU A 37 0.99 -10.02 14.09
N LEU A 38 1.08 -10.39 15.37
CA LEU A 38 -0.07 -10.54 16.26
C LEU A 38 -0.12 -9.34 17.21
N GLY A 39 -1.25 -8.64 17.25
CA GLY A 39 -1.45 -7.49 18.14
C GLY A 39 -0.95 -6.15 17.59
N GLY A 40 -0.42 -6.11 16.37
CA GLY A 40 -0.15 -4.88 15.63
C GLY A 40 -1.44 -4.19 15.18
N ARG A 41 -1.41 -2.87 14.99
CA ARG A 41 -2.50 -2.17 14.28
C ARG A 41 -2.42 -2.52 12.80
N ASP A 42 -3.58 -2.74 12.17
CA ASP A 42 -3.63 -2.97 10.72
C ASP A 42 -2.93 -1.84 9.96
N GLY A 43 -2.03 -2.20 9.05
CA GLY A 43 -1.30 -1.28 8.18
C GLY A 43 0.15 -1.07 8.57
N PRO A 44 0.94 -0.36 7.73
CA PRO A 44 2.32 -0.04 8.05
C PRO A 44 2.38 0.74 9.36
N GLU A 45 3.30 0.39 10.26
CA GLU A 45 3.50 1.11 11.51
C GLU A 45 3.62 2.62 11.23
N PRO A 46 2.75 3.47 11.82
CA PRO A 46 2.73 4.91 11.54
C PRO A 46 4.03 5.61 11.94
N VAL A 47 4.82 4.97 12.81
CA VAL A 47 6.16 5.45 13.22
C VAL A 47 7.15 5.44 12.05
N ARG A 48 7.01 4.54 11.06
CA ARG A 48 7.97 4.40 9.95
C ARG A 48 7.65 5.21 8.70
N TYR A 49 6.38 5.57 8.49
CA TYR A 49 5.94 6.32 7.30
C TYR A 49 5.02 7.43 7.75
N GLY A 50 5.59 8.62 7.91
CA GLY A 50 4.99 9.78 8.56
C GLY A 50 3.51 9.99 8.21
N ASP A 51 2.69 9.82 9.24
CA ASP A 51 1.52 10.66 9.46
C ASP A 51 1.30 10.71 10.97
N TRP A 52 1.74 11.80 11.61
CA TRP A 52 1.61 12.03 13.05
C TRP A 52 0.18 12.45 13.44
N GLU A 53 -0.75 12.42 12.49
CA GLU A 53 -2.12 12.87 12.66
C GLU A 53 -3.10 11.72 12.51
N LYS A 54 -3.91 11.50 13.55
CA LYS A 54 -5.15 10.72 13.44
C LYS A 54 -6.31 11.65 13.70
N LYS A 55 -7.15 11.87 12.68
CA LYS A 55 -8.32 12.77 12.74
C LYS A 55 -7.93 14.22 13.15
N GLY A 56 -6.78 14.72 12.69
CA GLY A 56 -6.30 16.07 13.01
C GLY A 56 -5.81 16.27 14.44
N ILE A 57 -5.61 15.18 15.19
CA ILE A 57 -4.99 15.21 16.51
C ILE A 57 -3.58 14.66 16.35
N ALA A 58 -2.58 15.46 16.74
CA ALA A 58 -1.22 15.00 16.91
C ALA A 58 -1.19 14.04 18.10
N ILE A 59 -0.82 12.79 17.85
CA ILE A 59 -0.83 11.74 18.84
C ILE A 59 0.61 11.28 19.07
N ASP A 60 1.08 11.43 20.31
CA ASP A 60 2.41 11.02 20.78
C ASP A 60 2.26 9.81 21.73
N PHE A 61 2.82 8.66 21.32
CA PHE A 61 3.03 7.47 22.16
C PHE A 61 4.09 6.54 21.56
#